data_AF-A0A8X6ST02-F1
#
_entry.id   AF-A0A8X6ST02-F1
#
_cell.length_a   1.000
_cell.length_b   1.000
_cell.length_c   1.000
_cell.angle_alpha   90.00
_cell.angle_beta   90.00
_cell.angle_gamma   90.00
#
_symmetry.space_group_name_H-M   'P 1'
#
loop_
_entity.id
_entity.type
_entity.pdbx_description
1 polymer ?
#
loop_
_entity_poly.entity_id
_entity_poly.type
_entity_poly.pdbx_seq_one_letter_code
_entity_poly.pdbx_strand_id
1 'polypeptide(L)'
;MNLNALKAQRKGLRTAFSNCLKKIESELAQELCNFETLSGLKIQFNDKFARMDSCQNAISETLLLSDDGEHLFAEDLEDAEIYREKFWELTTKIELKS
;
A
#
# COMPACT_ATOMS: atom_id res chain seq x y z
N MET A 1 -14.74 14.51 4.38
CA MET A 1 -13.32 14.96 4.26
C MET A 1 -13.13 15.66 2.92
N ASN A 2 -12.11 16.51 2.77
CA ASN A 2 -11.81 17.13 1.48
C ASN A 2 -11.04 16.13 0.58
N LEU A 3 -11.55 15.85 -0.63
CA LEU A 3 -10.96 14.88 -1.57
C LEU A 3 -9.51 15.18 -1.92
N ASN A 4 -9.15 16.46 -2.11
CA ASN A 4 -7.78 16.85 -2.44
C ASN A 4 -6.83 16.59 -1.27
N ALA A 5 -7.29 16.83 -0.03
CA ALA A 5 -6.51 16.51 1.16
C ALA A 5 -6.28 15.00 1.31
N LEU A 6 -7.32 14.18 1.06
CA LEU A 6 -7.20 12.72 1.03
C LEU A 6 -6.21 12.24 -0.05
N LYS A 7 -6.30 12.77 -1.27
CA LYS A 7 -5.37 12.44 -2.36
C LYS A 7 -3.91 12.81 -2.02
N ALA A 8 -3.69 13.96 -1.37
CA ALA A 8 -2.37 14.35 -0.89
C ALA A 8 -1.84 13.42 0.21
N GLN A 9 -2.69 13.04 1.17
CA GLN A 9 -2.37 12.06 2.20
C GLN A 9 -2.02 10.70 1.60
N ARG A 10 -2.83 10.20 0.66
CA ARG A 10 -2.57 8.94 -0.06
C ARG A 10 -1.23 8.95 -0.78
N LYS A 11 -0.85 10.06 -1.42
CA LYS A 11 0.47 10.19 -2.07
C LYS A 11 1.62 9.99 -1.08
N GLY A 12 1.51 10.58 0.12
CA GLY A 12 2.47 10.38 1.20
C GLY A 12 2.54 8.91 1.65
N LEU A 13 1.38 8.29 1.85
CA LEU A 13 1.27 6.88 2.24
C LEU A 13 1.83 5.93 1.18
N ARG A 14 1.52 6.14 -0.11
CA ARG A 14 2.07 5.37 -1.25
C ARG A 14 3.60 5.49 -1.31
N THR A 15 4.16 6.67 -1.03
CA THR A 15 5.62 6.87 -0.95
C THR A 15 6.22 6.07 0.20
N ALA A 16 5.63 6.16 1.39
CA ALA A 16 6.11 5.44 2.56
C ALA A 16 6.02 3.92 2.37
N PHE A 17 4.92 3.42 1.79
CA PHE A 17 4.72 2.03 1.41
C PHE A 17 5.80 1.56 0.43
N SER A 18 6.03 2.30 -0.66
CA SER A 18 7.02 1.96 -1.68
C SER A 18 8.45 1.93 -1.13
N ASN A 19 8.78 2.83 -0.21
CA ASN A 19 10.08 2.82 0.46
C ASN A 19 10.24 1.59 1.38
N CYS A 20 9.17 1.16 2.05
CA CYS A 20 9.19 -0.05 2.86
C CYS A 20 9.30 -1.31 2.00
N LEU A 21 8.56 -1.37 0.88
CA LEU A 21 8.64 -2.44 -0.12
C LEU A 21 10.08 -2.64 -0.58
N LYS A 22 10.75 -1.56 -1.04
CA LYS A 22 12.15 -1.61 -1.49
C LYS A 22 13.13 -2.13 -0.43
N LYS A 23 12.90 -1.79 0.85
CA LYS A 23 13.72 -2.29 1.95
C LYS A 23 13.56 -3.79 2.15
N ILE A 24 12.33 -4.29 2.08
CA ILE A 24 12.06 -5.72 2.17
C ILE A 24 12.66 -6.45 0.96
N GLU A 25 12.47 -5.95 -0.25
CA GLU A 25 13.06 -6.54 -1.45
C GLU A 25 14.58 -6.61 -1.36
N SER A 26 15.22 -5.54 -0.84
CA SER A 26 16.66 -5.51 -0.59
C SER A 26 17.10 -6.50 0.48
N GLU A 27 16.29 -6.75 1.51
CA GLU A 27 16.59 -7.74 2.55
C GLU A 27 16.44 -9.17 2.01
N LEU A 28 15.36 -9.42 1.25
CA LEU A 28 15.10 -10.71 0.62
C LEU A 28 16.14 -11.10 -0.45
N ALA A 29 16.81 -10.10 -1.06
CA ALA A 29 17.86 -10.31 -2.04
C ALA A 29 19.24 -10.64 -1.42
N GLN A 30 19.41 -10.49 -0.11
CA GLN A 30 20.67 -10.84 0.57
C GLN A 30 20.82 -12.35 0.67
N GLU A 31 22.06 -12.85 0.56
CA GLU A 31 22.38 -14.27 0.72
C GLU A 31 22.02 -14.80 2.12
N LEU A 32 22.22 -13.97 3.14
CA LEU A 32 21.87 -14.24 4.52
C LEU A 32 20.81 -13.24 4.98
N CYS A 33 19.55 -13.59 4.78
CA CYS A 33 18.42 -12.79 5.25
C CYS A 33 18.41 -12.73 6.78
N ASN A 34 18.33 -11.52 7.36
CA ASN A 34 18.15 -11.36 8.79
C ASN A 34 16.65 -11.47 9.14
N PHE A 35 16.25 -12.61 9.72
CA PHE A 35 14.85 -12.88 10.09
C PHE A 35 14.24 -11.85 11.06
N GLU A 36 15.01 -11.34 12.01
CA GLU A 36 14.54 -10.31 12.95
C GLU A 36 14.24 -9.00 12.21
N THR A 37 15.15 -8.61 11.31
CA THR A 37 14.96 -7.44 10.44
C THR A 37 13.77 -7.63 9.52
N LEU A 38 13.64 -8.79 8.87
CA LEU A 38 12.54 -9.09 7.97
C LEU A 38 11.19 -9.08 8.71
N SER A 39 11.12 -9.64 9.92
CA SER A 39 9.93 -9.62 10.77
C SER A 39 9.52 -8.19 11.13
N GLY A 40 10.49 -7.37 11.57
CA GLY A 40 10.25 -5.95 11.86
C GLY A 40 9.79 -5.16 10.64
N LEU A 41 10.33 -5.46 9.46
CA LEU A 41 9.89 -4.86 8.21
C LEU A 41 8.49 -5.33 7.80
N LYS A 42 8.12 -6.61 7.99
CA LYS A 42 6.77 -7.14 7.72
C LYS A 42 5.72 -6.40 8.53
N ILE A 43 5.96 -6.20 9.83
CA ILE A 43 5.04 -5.44 10.71
C ILE A 43 4.85 -4.02 10.19
N GLN A 44 5.94 -3.32 9.86
CA GLN A 44 5.88 -1.97 9.31
C GLN A 44 5.17 -1.91 7.96
N PHE A 45 5.36 -2.92 7.11
CA PHE A 45 4.73 -2.99 5.80
C PHE A 45 3.21 -3.18 5.92
N ASN A 46 2.77 -4.06 6.81
CA ASN A 46 1.35 -4.25 7.13
C ASN A 46 0.69 -2.98 7.67
N ASP A 47 1.33 -2.28 8.62
CA ASP A 47 0.82 -0.99 9.14
C ASP A 47 0.66 0.05 8.02
N LYS A 48 1.69 0.20 7.18
CA LYS A 48 1.66 1.17 6.07
C LYS A 48 0.59 0.83 5.05
N PHE A 49 0.42 -0.45 4.72
CA PHE A 49 -0.63 -0.91 3.83
C PHE A 49 -2.01 -0.62 4.41
N ALA A 50 -2.27 -0.98 5.68
CA ALA A 50 -3.57 -0.75 6.32
C ALA A 50 -3.96 0.74 6.33
N ARG A 51 -3.00 1.63 6.60
CA ARG A 51 -3.23 3.08 6.57
C ARG A 51 -3.47 3.60 5.15
N MET A 52 -2.75 3.07 4.16
CA MET A 52 -2.93 3.40 2.75
C MET A 52 -4.30 2.93 2.24
N ASP A 53 -4.70 1.71 2.57
CA ASP A 53 -5.98 1.12 2.17
C ASP A 53 -7.17 1.82 2.83
N SER A 54 -7.06 2.17 4.12
CA SER A 54 -8.07 2.99 4.80
C SER A 54 -8.23 4.37 4.15
N CYS A 55 -7.11 5.02 3.77
CA CYS A 55 -7.15 6.29 3.04
C CYS A 55 -7.78 6.14 1.65
N GLN A 56 -7.49 5.03 0.96
CA GLN A 56 -8.11 4.68 -0.31
C GLN A 56 -9.63 4.50 -0.17
N ASN A 57 -10.11 3.79 0.85
CA ASN A 57 -11.53 3.58 1.08
C ASN A 57 -12.26 4.91 1.35
N ALA A 58 -11.65 5.82 2.12
CA ALA A 58 -12.22 7.15 2.32
C ALA A 58 -12.31 7.99 1.03
N ILE A 59 -11.36 7.82 0.09
CA ILE A 59 -11.42 8.44 -1.24
C ILE A 59 -12.55 7.83 -2.05
N SER A 60 -12.63 6.50 -2.09
CA SER A 60 -13.68 5.75 -2.78
C SER A 60 -15.08 6.17 -2.33
N GLU A 61 -15.32 6.21 -1.02
CA GLU A 61 -16.59 6.68 -0.44
C GLU A 61 -16.91 8.13 -0.87
N THR A 62 -15.91 9.00 -0.88
CA THR A 62 -16.10 10.40 -1.29
C THR A 62 -16.44 10.52 -2.78
N LEU A 63 -15.81 9.70 -3.64
CA LEU A 63 -16.08 9.69 -5.08
C LEU A 63 -17.46 9.14 -5.40
N LEU A 64 -17.88 8.06 -4.74
CA LEU A 64 -19.21 7.45 -4.95
C LEU A 64 -20.38 8.33 -4.52
N LEU A 65 -20.13 9.35 -3.70
CA LEU A 65 -21.13 10.35 -3.29
C LEU A 65 -21.28 11.51 -4.31
N SER A 66 -20.48 11.52 -5.38
CA SER A 66 -20.52 12.54 -6.43
C SER A 66 -21.32 12.06 -7.64
N ASP A 67 -22.16 12.92 -8.23
CA ASP A 67 -23.00 12.57 -9.38
C ASP A 67 -22.19 12.12 -10.61
N ASP A 68 -21.00 12.70 -10.83
CA ASP A 68 -20.05 12.30 -11.89
C ASP A 68 -18.93 11.35 -11.39
N GLY A 69 -19.15 10.72 -10.23
CA GLY A 69 -18.12 10.04 -9.46
C GLY A 69 -17.71 8.65 -9.96
N GLU A 70 -18.56 7.98 -10.74
CA GLU A 70 -18.35 6.57 -11.12
C GLU A 70 -17.08 6.34 -11.95
N HIS A 71 -16.85 7.18 -12.96
CA HIS A 71 -15.65 7.08 -13.80
C HIS A 71 -14.38 7.35 -12.99
N LEU A 72 -14.40 8.43 -12.20
CA LEU A 72 -13.26 8.80 -11.35
C LEU A 72 -12.99 7.74 -10.27
N PHE A 73 -14.04 7.09 -9.75
CA PHE A 73 -13.92 5.97 -8.84
C PHE A 73 -13.26 4.76 -9.51
N ALA A 74 -13.69 4.39 -10.72
CA ALA A 74 -13.14 3.24 -11.43
C ALA A 74 -11.64 3.41 -11.71
N GLU A 75 -11.23 4.55 -12.25
CA GLU A 75 -9.81 4.86 -12.49
C GLU A 75 -9.01 4.87 -11.19
N ASP A 76 -9.55 5.46 -10.12
CA ASP A 76 -8.87 5.58 -8.84
C ASP A 76 -8.73 4.22 -8.12
N LEU A 77 -9.70 3.32 -8.31
CA LEU A 77 -9.68 1.95 -7.80
C LEU A 77 -8.65 1.09 -8.54
N GLU A 78 -8.58 1.17 -9.86
CA GLU A 78 -7.59 0.45 -10.67
C GLU A 78 -6.16 0.82 -10.24
N ASP A 79 -5.90 2.11 -10.04
CA ASP A 79 -4.65 2.65 -9.51
C ASP A 79 -4.30 2.08 -8.12
N ALA A 80 -5.31 1.78 -7.29
CA ALA A 80 -5.12 1.24 -5.96
C ALA A 80 -4.83 -0.28 -5.97
N GLU A 81 -5.44 -1.03 -6.89
CA GLU A 81 -5.20 -2.47 -7.03
C GLU A 81 -3.73 -2.80 -7.29
N ILE A 82 -3.02 -1.98 -8.07
CA ILE A 82 -1.56 -2.13 -8.28
C ILE A 82 -0.79 -2.20 -6.96
N TYR A 83 -1.21 -1.45 -5.94
CA TYR A 83 -0.57 -1.48 -4.63
C TYR A 83 -1.02 -2.66 -3.77
N ARG A 84 -2.26 -3.12 -3.92
CA ARG A 84 -2.79 -4.33 -3.25
C ARG A 84 -2.10 -5.58 -3.79
N GLU A 85 -1.94 -5.69 -5.10
CA GLU A 85 -1.19 -6.77 -5.74
C GLU A 85 0.25 -6.84 -5.23
N LYS A 86 0.96 -5.71 -5.21
CA LYS A 86 2.33 -5.64 -4.65
C LYS A 86 2.39 -6.02 -3.18
N PHE A 87 1.38 -5.65 -2.40
CA PHE A 87 1.28 -6.04 -1.00
C PHE A 87 1.17 -7.56 -0.86
N TRP A 88 0.28 -8.20 -1.63
CA TRP A 88 0.11 -9.65 -1.61
C TRP A 88 1.35 -10.39 -2.10
N GLU A 89 1.90 -9.97 -3.25
CA GLU A 89 3.10 -10.57 -3.82
C GLU A 89 4.26 -10.58 -2.81
N LEU A 90 4.51 -9.44 -2.15
CA LEU A 90 5.60 -9.34 -1.20
C LEU A 90 5.32 -10.11 0.10
N THR A 91 4.07 -10.11 0.56
CA THR A 91 3.65 -10.89 1.74
C THR A 91 3.89 -12.38 1.51
N THR A 92 3.50 -12.89 0.34
CA THR A 92 3.78 -14.28 -0.06
C THR A 92 5.28 -14.56 -0.14
N LYS A 93 6.08 -13.65 -0.72
CA LYS A 93 7.55 -13.82 -0.78
C LYS A 93 8.18 -13.89 0.61
N ILE A 94 7.74 -13.06 1.55
CA ILE A 94 8.21 -13.11 2.94
C ILE A 94 7.85 -14.44 3.58
N GLU A 95 6.61 -14.89 3.41
CA GLU A 95 6.10 -16.15 4.00
C GLU A 95 6.77 -17.41 3.45
N LEU A 96 7.21 -17.39 2.19
CA LEU A 96 8.00 -18.48 1.60
C LEU A 96 9.46 -18.51 2.08
N LYS A 97 9.96 -17.41 2.66
CA LYS A 97 11.34 -17.28 3.16
C LYS A 97 11.45 -17.46 4.67
N SER A 98 10.40 -17.12 5.42
CA SER A 98 10.27 -17.32 6.88
C SER A 98 10.02 -18.78 7.24
#